data_AF-A0A2W6BES8-F1
#
_entry.id   AF-A0A2W6BES8-F1
#
_cell.length_a   1.000
_cell.length_b   1.000
_cell.length_c   1.000
_cell.angle_alpha   90.00
_cell.angle_beta   90.00
_cell.angle_gamma   90.00
#
_symmetry.space_group_name_H-M   'P 1'
#
loop_
_entity.id
_entity.type
_entity.pdbx_description
1 polymer ?
#
loop_
_entity_poly.entity_id
_entity_poly.type
_entity_poly.pdbx_seq_one_letter_code
_entity_poly.pdbx_strand_id
1 'polypeptide(L)'
;MQAVSTRADLDRVRRLLGDPRAPLVALAAILALSLGARVLQIQQPCQSPCTTPAEHTLIFDEAFYVNAARVIAGIHPPASAAYGTAPLGRDPNAEHPQLAKVVIAAGIGLFGDDPWGWRLGSVLFGLIAMGALYALVRGAGGSRWLGAGAVAVMALDNLMLVHGRIATLDIYAVAMMLVAGALYVRRRPWLVGAALGVGACMKVVALYLLVALVLYEAVPMLHPPAGHRRRLADLWPLLACVFTSAVCFFGLLWALDLLVPAFDPGTGKLYAGSPFTHFSHMITYAASLKTTPHAHGIASTAWQWLLDQKPIDYARVAVNEIVRGKTVASHATIDFRGEMTP
;
A
#
# COMPACT_ATOMS: atom_id res chain seq x y z
N MET A 1 33.32 15.16 -39.87
CA MET A 1 32.19 14.19 -40.03
C MET A 1 31.45 13.91 -38.71
N GLN A 2 32.12 13.69 -37.57
CA GLN A 2 31.46 13.41 -36.27
C GLN A 2 30.50 14.51 -35.76
N ALA A 3 30.83 15.80 -35.94
CA ALA A 3 30.01 16.92 -35.44
C ALA A 3 28.68 17.14 -36.21
N VAL A 4 28.55 16.59 -37.41
CA VAL A 4 27.31 16.67 -38.22
C VAL A 4 26.34 15.56 -37.83
N SER A 5 26.86 14.37 -37.48
CA SER A 5 26.08 13.26 -36.92
C SER A 5 25.40 13.66 -35.61
N THR A 6 26.15 14.28 -34.69
CA THR A 6 25.62 14.66 -33.37
C THR A 6 24.53 15.73 -33.45
N ARG A 7 24.60 16.68 -34.39
CA ARG A 7 23.51 17.65 -34.62
C ARG A 7 22.26 16.98 -35.19
N ALA A 8 22.42 16.08 -36.17
CA ALA A 8 21.30 15.34 -36.74
C ALA A 8 20.60 14.45 -35.70
N ASP A 9 21.36 13.85 -34.79
CA ASP A 9 20.84 13.06 -33.68
C ASP A 9 20.09 13.92 -32.65
N LEU A 10 20.64 15.09 -32.29
CA LEU A 10 19.98 16.04 -31.39
C LEU A 10 18.67 16.57 -31.99
N ASP A 11 18.63 16.86 -33.29
CA ASP A 11 17.42 17.31 -33.97
C ASP A 11 16.37 16.19 -34.13
N ARG A 12 16.82 14.93 -34.22
CA ARG A 12 15.93 13.77 -34.16
C ARG A 12 15.33 13.62 -32.76
N VAL A 13 16.14 13.71 -31.70
CA VAL A 13 15.69 13.66 -30.31
C VAL A 13 14.71 14.81 -30.01
N ARG A 14 15.02 16.04 -30.44
CA ARG A 14 14.11 17.19 -30.27
C ARG A 14 12.77 16.99 -30.97
N ARG A 15 12.78 16.44 -32.20
CA ARG A 15 11.54 16.10 -32.92
C ARG A 15 10.73 15.02 -32.19
N LEU A 16 11.39 13.99 -31.67
CA LEU A 16 10.74 12.93 -30.89
C LEU A 16 10.16 13.47 -29.59
N LEU A 17 10.89 14.29 -28.84
CA LEU A 17 10.41 14.89 -27.59
C LEU A 17 9.31 15.93 -27.80
N GLY A 18 9.30 16.58 -28.96
CA GLY A 18 8.28 17.53 -29.38
C GLY A 18 6.95 16.89 -29.82
N ASP A 19 6.91 15.58 -30.05
CA ASP A 19 5.67 14.88 -30.40
C ASP A 19 4.67 14.93 -29.21
N PRO A 20 3.43 15.42 -29.41
CA PRO A 20 2.39 15.44 -28.37
C PRO A 20 2.09 14.08 -27.71
N ARG A 21 2.43 12.97 -28.39
CA ARG A 21 2.24 11.59 -27.93
C ARG A 21 3.44 11.03 -27.18
N ALA A 22 4.65 11.58 -27.39
CA ALA A 22 5.86 11.11 -26.73
C ALA A 22 5.75 10.94 -25.20
N PRO A 23 5.17 11.89 -24.44
CA PRO A 23 5.03 11.71 -22.99
C PRO A 23 4.08 10.57 -22.60
N LEU A 24 3.08 10.24 -23.45
CA LEU A 24 2.18 9.11 -23.20
C LEU A 24 2.87 7.78 -23.52
N VAL A 25 3.68 7.74 -24.58
CA VAL A 25 4.52 6.58 -24.91
C VAL A 25 5.54 6.33 -23.79
N ALA A 26 6.18 7.40 -23.29
CA ALA A 26 7.09 7.32 -22.15
C ALA A 26 6.37 6.81 -20.90
N LEU A 27 5.18 7.33 -20.58
CA LEU A 27 4.37 6.85 -19.45
C LEU A 27 4.03 5.35 -19.60
N ALA A 28 3.62 4.91 -20.78
CA ALA A 28 3.31 3.50 -21.05
C ALA A 28 4.54 2.62 -20.88
N ALA A 29 5.70 3.05 -21.38
CA ALA A 29 6.97 2.34 -21.19
C ALA A 29 7.36 2.27 -19.71
N ILE A 30 7.22 3.36 -18.95
CA ILE A 30 7.46 3.37 -17.50
C ILE A 30 6.54 2.38 -16.80
N LEU A 31 5.24 2.41 -17.07
CA LEU A 31 4.29 1.48 -16.46
C LEU A 31 4.60 0.02 -16.81
N ALA A 32 4.96 -0.27 -18.06
CA ALA A 32 5.33 -1.61 -18.51
C ALA A 32 6.61 -2.12 -17.83
N LEU A 33 7.66 -1.28 -17.75
CA LEU A 33 8.89 -1.62 -17.04
C LEU A 33 8.65 -1.81 -15.55
N SER A 34 7.83 -0.95 -14.95
CA SER A 34 7.50 -1.00 -13.52
C SER A 34 6.64 -2.23 -13.18
N LEU A 35 5.73 -2.64 -14.07
CA LEU A 35 4.99 -3.91 -13.97
C LEU A 35 5.95 -5.10 -14.10
N GLY A 36 6.79 -5.09 -15.13
CA GLY A 36 7.80 -6.13 -15.36
C GLY A 36 8.71 -6.30 -14.14
N ALA A 37 9.18 -5.21 -13.56
CA ALA A 37 9.94 -5.23 -12.32
C ALA A 37 9.13 -5.91 -11.20
N ARG A 38 7.91 -5.45 -10.90
CA ARG A 38 7.08 -5.99 -9.79
C ARG A 38 6.79 -7.48 -9.92
N VAL A 39 6.57 -7.98 -11.14
CA VAL A 39 6.21 -9.37 -11.42
C VAL A 39 7.43 -10.27 -11.59
N LEU A 40 8.58 -9.72 -11.98
CA LEU A 40 9.82 -10.49 -12.09
C LEU A 40 10.13 -11.12 -10.73
N GLN A 41 10.29 -12.44 -10.72
CA GLN A 41 10.55 -13.24 -9.51
C GLN A 41 9.49 -13.06 -8.41
N ILE A 42 8.22 -12.82 -8.77
CA ILE A 42 7.12 -12.69 -7.79
C ILE A 42 6.98 -13.90 -6.85
N GLN A 43 7.44 -15.07 -7.28
CA GLN A 43 7.45 -16.30 -6.46
C GLN A 43 8.61 -16.39 -5.46
N GLN A 44 9.60 -15.50 -5.51
CA GLN A 44 10.72 -15.48 -4.56
C GLN A 44 10.38 -14.64 -3.32
N PRO A 45 11.00 -14.90 -2.15
CA PRO A 45 11.91 -16.00 -1.86
C PRO A 45 11.18 -17.33 -1.62
N CYS A 46 11.80 -18.42 -2.03
CA CYS A 46 11.31 -19.78 -1.79
C CYS A 46 12.43 -20.68 -1.25
N GLN A 47 12.08 -21.62 -0.39
CA GLN A 47 13.02 -22.64 0.08
C GLN A 47 13.33 -23.61 -1.07
N SER A 48 14.59 -24.06 -1.16
CA SER A 48 15.01 -25.02 -2.19
C SER A 48 15.00 -26.44 -1.60
N PRO A 49 14.37 -27.43 -2.27
CA PRO A 49 13.65 -27.31 -3.54
C PRO A 49 12.29 -26.61 -3.37
N CYS A 50 11.90 -25.82 -4.38
CA CYS A 50 10.66 -25.05 -4.44
C CYS A 50 9.67 -25.72 -5.42
N THR A 51 8.78 -26.52 -4.87
CA THR A 51 7.86 -27.45 -5.52
C THR A 51 6.43 -27.34 -5.00
N THR A 52 6.23 -26.86 -3.77
CA THR A 52 4.91 -26.68 -3.17
C THR A 52 4.66 -25.24 -2.72
N PRO A 53 3.40 -24.79 -2.67
CA PRO A 53 3.09 -23.43 -2.24
C PRO A 53 3.56 -23.10 -0.81
N ALA A 54 3.66 -24.11 0.05
CA ALA A 54 4.12 -24.00 1.43
C ALA A 54 5.63 -23.71 1.57
N GLU A 55 6.43 -23.92 0.51
CA GLU A 55 7.87 -23.66 0.49
C GLU A 55 8.19 -22.19 0.20
N HIS A 56 7.22 -21.39 -0.27
CA HIS A 56 7.37 -19.96 -0.43
C HIS A 56 7.36 -19.24 0.92
N THR A 57 8.25 -18.25 1.04
CA THR A 57 8.43 -17.51 2.29
C THR A 57 7.58 -16.23 2.28
N LEU A 58 6.86 -16.00 3.38
CA LEU A 58 6.15 -14.75 3.63
C LEU A 58 7.15 -13.69 4.08
N ILE A 59 7.08 -12.51 3.45
CA ILE A 59 7.95 -11.37 3.69
C ILE A 59 7.25 -10.40 4.65
N PHE A 60 7.93 -9.97 5.71
CA PHE A 60 7.43 -8.92 6.60
C PHE A 60 5.99 -9.21 7.08
N ASP A 61 5.08 -8.23 6.98
CA ASP A 61 3.68 -8.36 7.40
C ASP A 61 2.83 -9.30 6.52
N GLU A 62 3.37 -9.88 5.43
CA GLU A 62 2.69 -11.00 4.74
C GLU A 62 2.41 -12.15 5.72
N ALA A 63 3.25 -12.33 6.74
CA ALA A 63 3.05 -13.29 7.82
C ALA A 63 1.72 -13.11 8.57
N PHE A 64 1.15 -11.91 8.58
CA PHE A 64 -0.17 -11.64 9.15
C PHE A 64 -1.24 -11.60 8.07
N TYR A 65 -1.03 -10.81 7.00
CA TYR A 65 -2.07 -10.53 6.02
C TYR A 65 -2.40 -11.72 5.11
N VAL A 66 -1.39 -12.50 4.70
CA VAL A 66 -1.63 -13.72 3.91
C VAL A 66 -2.32 -14.78 4.77
N ASN A 67 -1.90 -14.94 6.03
CA ASN A 67 -2.54 -15.89 6.93
C ASN A 67 -3.98 -15.49 7.29
N ALA A 68 -4.26 -14.20 7.47
CA ALA A 68 -5.63 -13.71 7.60
C ALA A 68 -6.45 -14.01 6.34
N ALA A 69 -5.90 -13.75 5.15
CA ALA A 69 -6.54 -14.06 3.89
C ALA A 69 -6.79 -15.56 3.68
N ARG A 70 -5.89 -16.44 4.13
CA ARG A 70 -6.11 -17.90 4.17
C ARG A 70 -7.32 -18.26 5.01
N VAL A 71 -7.42 -17.72 6.23
CA VAL A 71 -8.56 -17.97 7.12
C VAL A 71 -9.87 -17.49 6.47
N ILE A 72 -9.87 -16.31 5.83
CA ILE A 72 -11.02 -15.79 5.06
C ILE A 72 -11.38 -16.75 3.92
N ALA A 73 -10.39 -17.29 3.21
CA ALA A 73 -10.56 -18.25 2.12
C ALA A 73 -10.90 -19.69 2.57
N GLY A 74 -11.01 -19.96 3.87
CA GLY A 74 -11.32 -21.29 4.40
C GLY A 74 -10.12 -22.24 4.46
N ILE A 75 -8.89 -21.70 4.42
CA ILE A 75 -7.64 -22.45 4.51
C ILE A 75 -7.04 -22.20 5.90
N HIS A 76 -6.69 -23.26 6.62
CA HIS A 76 -5.98 -23.14 7.89
C HIS A 76 -4.52 -22.72 7.64
N PRO A 77 -4.05 -21.60 8.22
CA PRO A 77 -2.62 -21.33 8.28
C PRO A 77 -1.88 -22.45 9.03
N PRO A 78 -0.55 -22.57 8.86
CA PRO A 78 0.25 -23.46 9.69
C PRO A 78 -0.01 -23.19 11.18
N ALA A 79 -0.09 -24.26 12.00
CA ALA A 79 -0.50 -24.14 13.40
C ALA A 79 0.37 -23.18 14.24
N SER A 80 1.66 -23.06 13.89
CA SER A 80 2.61 -22.15 14.54
C SER A 80 2.61 -20.72 13.96
N ALA A 81 1.91 -20.49 12.85
CA ALA A 81 1.83 -19.19 12.21
C ALA A 81 0.73 -18.32 12.84
N ALA A 82 0.77 -17.02 12.54
CA ALA A 82 -0.29 -16.11 12.95
C ALA A 82 -1.65 -16.65 12.49
N TYR A 83 -2.62 -16.65 13.41
CA TYR A 83 -3.99 -17.07 13.16
C TYR A 83 -4.20 -18.56 12.83
N GLY A 84 -3.22 -19.44 13.08
CA GLY A 84 -3.34 -20.88 12.81
C GLY A 84 -4.53 -21.58 13.50
N THR A 85 -5.03 -21.04 14.61
CA THR A 85 -6.19 -21.55 15.35
C THR A 85 -7.46 -20.72 15.16
N ALA A 86 -7.44 -19.70 14.30
CA ALA A 86 -8.59 -18.84 14.09
C ALA A 86 -9.74 -19.59 13.39
N PRO A 87 -11.01 -19.27 13.71
CA PRO A 87 -12.15 -19.85 13.01
C PRO A 87 -12.16 -19.45 11.53
N LEU A 88 -12.29 -20.44 10.64
CA LEU A 88 -12.36 -20.23 9.19
C LEU A 88 -13.56 -19.37 8.77
N GLY A 89 -13.44 -18.71 7.61
CA GLY A 89 -14.47 -17.84 7.04
C GLY A 89 -14.62 -16.50 7.76
N ARG A 90 -13.66 -16.15 8.61
CA ARG A 90 -13.60 -14.88 9.36
C ARG A 90 -12.32 -14.15 9.05
N ASP A 91 -12.29 -12.86 9.34
CA ASP A 91 -11.03 -12.10 9.34
C ASP A 91 -10.43 -12.09 10.75
N PRO A 92 -9.31 -12.80 11.02
CA PRO A 92 -8.71 -12.86 12.35
C PRO A 92 -7.81 -11.66 12.68
N ASN A 93 -7.64 -10.70 11.77
CA ASN A 93 -6.81 -9.51 11.92
C ASN A 93 -7.70 -8.29 12.15
N ALA A 94 -8.46 -8.30 13.26
CA ALA A 94 -9.48 -7.29 13.60
C ALA A 94 -8.91 -5.91 13.99
N GLU A 95 -7.59 -5.79 14.13
CA GLU A 95 -6.89 -4.51 14.27
C GLU A 95 -6.87 -3.69 12.96
N HIS A 96 -7.22 -4.32 11.83
CA HIS A 96 -7.35 -3.66 10.54
C HIS A 96 -8.68 -4.00 9.84
N PRO A 97 -9.18 -3.09 8.99
CA PRO A 97 -10.29 -3.37 8.10
C PRO A 97 -10.01 -4.57 7.16
N GLN A 98 -11.08 -5.20 6.68
CA GLN A 98 -10.99 -6.48 5.98
C GLN A 98 -10.65 -6.37 4.49
N LEU A 99 -10.96 -5.24 3.82
CA LEU A 99 -11.12 -5.22 2.36
C LEU A 99 -9.86 -5.64 1.59
N ALA A 100 -8.68 -5.19 2.01
CA ALA A 100 -7.43 -5.56 1.35
C ALA A 100 -7.13 -7.06 1.53
N LYS A 101 -7.46 -7.62 2.69
CA LYS A 101 -7.31 -9.06 2.99
C LYS A 101 -8.34 -9.89 2.24
N VAL A 102 -9.53 -9.36 1.99
CA VAL A 102 -10.53 -9.95 1.07
C VAL A 102 -10.01 -9.96 -0.37
N VAL A 103 -9.32 -8.92 -0.83
CA VAL A 103 -8.68 -8.91 -2.17
C VAL A 103 -7.59 -9.99 -2.25
N ILE A 104 -6.77 -10.14 -1.21
CA ILE A 104 -5.76 -11.20 -1.13
C ILE A 104 -6.44 -12.59 -1.12
N ALA A 105 -7.51 -12.78 -0.34
CA ALA A 105 -8.26 -14.03 -0.27
C ALA A 105 -8.91 -14.38 -1.62
N ALA A 106 -9.42 -13.39 -2.35
CA ALA A 106 -9.91 -13.58 -3.71
C ALA A 106 -8.78 -13.98 -4.67
N GLY A 107 -7.59 -13.41 -4.52
CA GLY A 107 -6.40 -13.83 -5.25
C GLY A 107 -6.04 -15.29 -4.98
N ILE A 108 -6.07 -15.72 -3.72
CA ILE A 108 -5.88 -17.12 -3.32
C ILE A 108 -6.92 -18.03 -3.99
N GLY A 109 -8.19 -17.62 -4.00
CA GLY A 109 -9.25 -18.40 -4.64
C GLY A 109 -9.13 -18.52 -6.16
N LEU A 110 -8.54 -17.52 -6.83
CA LEU A 110 -8.41 -17.48 -8.30
C LEU A 110 -7.11 -18.10 -8.82
N PHE A 111 -6.00 -17.93 -8.09
CA PHE A 111 -4.66 -18.29 -8.55
C PHE A 111 -3.96 -19.35 -7.68
N GLY A 112 -4.57 -19.73 -6.55
CA GLY A 112 -4.00 -20.66 -5.58
C GLY A 112 -3.35 -19.96 -4.39
N ASP A 113 -3.13 -20.72 -3.31
CA ASP A 113 -2.45 -20.24 -2.10
C ASP A 113 -0.94 -20.17 -2.29
N ASP A 114 -0.49 -19.33 -3.23
CA ASP A 114 0.91 -19.10 -3.58
C ASP A 114 1.20 -17.59 -3.75
N PRO A 115 2.46 -17.17 -4.00
CA PRO A 115 2.79 -15.76 -4.15
C PRO A 115 2.01 -15.03 -5.26
N TRP A 116 1.54 -15.70 -6.31
CA TRP A 116 0.66 -15.05 -7.29
C TRP A 116 -0.69 -14.71 -6.68
N GLY A 117 -1.31 -15.66 -5.97
CA GLY A 117 -2.56 -15.42 -5.25
C GLY A 117 -2.42 -14.32 -4.19
N TRP A 118 -1.27 -14.26 -3.51
CA TRP A 118 -1.05 -13.29 -2.43
C TRP A 118 -0.78 -11.87 -2.93
N ARG A 119 0.10 -11.74 -3.95
CA ARG A 119 0.76 -10.47 -4.29
C ARG A 119 0.15 -9.76 -5.49
N LEU A 120 -0.67 -10.43 -6.31
CA LEU A 120 -1.21 -9.83 -7.53
C LEU A 120 -2.03 -8.56 -7.24
N GLY A 121 -2.81 -8.54 -6.16
CA GLY A 121 -3.53 -7.34 -5.74
C GLY A 121 -2.61 -6.15 -5.50
N SER A 122 -1.48 -6.36 -4.81
CA SER A 122 -0.48 -5.31 -4.56
C SER A 122 0.14 -4.78 -5.85
N VAL A 123 0.40 -5.66 -6.82
CA VAL A 123 0.91 -5.27 -8.15
C VAL A 123 -0.09 -4.36 -8.87
N LEU A 124 -1.36 -4.74 -8.88
CA LEU A 124 -2.44 -3.97 -9.51
C LEU A 124 -2.62 -2.61 -8.84
N PHE A 125 -2.70 -2.57 -7.51
CA PHE A 125 -2.85 -1.32 -6.77
C PHE A 125 -1.61 -0.43 -6.86
N GLY A 126 -0.40 -1.00 -6.98
CA GLY A 126 0.80 -0.24 -7.30
C GLY A 126 0.74 0.47 -8.65
N LEU A 127 0.22 -0.20 -9.69
CA LEU A 127 -0.01 0.44 -11.00
C LEU A 127 -1.13 1.49 -10.95
N ILE A 128 -2.21 1.24 -10.19
CA ILE A 128 -3.28 2.22 -9.96
C ILE A 128 -2.69 3.47 -9.29
N ALA A 129 -1.84 3.31 -8.28
CA ALA A 129 -1.17 4.41 -7.60
C ALA A 129 -0.35 5.26 -8.59
N MET A 130 0.43 4.64 -9.47
CA MET A 130 1.20 5.32 -10.52
C MET A 130 0.31 6.07 -11.52
N GLY A 131 -0.75 5.43 -12.02
CA GLY A 131 -1.72 6.07 -12.92
C GLY A 131 -2.45 7.23 -12.25
N ALA A 132 -2.79 7.08 -10.97
CA ALA A 132 -3.42 8.12 -10.17
C ALA A 132 -2.47 9.29 -9.89
N LEU A 133 -1.17 9.07 -9.69
CA LEU A 133 -0.18 10.14 -9.58
C LEU A 133 -0.09 10.94 -10.90
N TYR A 134 -0.04 10.27 -12.05
CA TYR A 134 -0.10 10.96 -13.35
C TYR A 134 -1.37 11.80 -13.45
N ALA A 135 -2.53 11.20 -13.11
CA ALA A 135 -3.80 11.92 -13.12
C ALA A 135 -3.75 13.12 -12.16
N LEU A 136 -3.24 12.99 -10.94
CA LEU A 136 -3.12 14.07 -9.97
C LEU A 136 -2.32 15.24 -10.53
N VAL A 137 -1.11 14.99 -11.05
CA VAL A 137 -0.25 16.02 -11.65
C VAL A 137 -0.95 16.72 -12.81
N ARG A 138 -1.60 15.96 -13.71
CA ARG A 138 -2.36 16.54 -14.83
C ARG A 138 -3.57 17.35 -14.37
N GLY A 139 -4.24 16.91 -13.31
CA GLY A 139 -5.40 17.59 -12.73
C GLY A 139 -5.02 18.88 -12.03
N ALA A 140 -3.80 18.95 -11.47
CA ALA A 140 -3.23 20.15 -10.86
C ALA A 140 -2.69 21.17 -11.90
N GLY A 141 -2.85 20.92 -13.20
CA GLY A 141 -2.37 21.80 -14.28
C GLY A 141 -0.98 21.46 -14.83
N GLY A 142 -0.37 20.38 -14.37
CA GLY A 142 0.94 19.92 -14.86
C GLY A 142 0.92 19.46 -16.32
N SER A 143 2.06 19.61 -16.99
CA SER A 143 2.25 19.14 -18.37
C SER A 143 2.29 17.60 -18.44
N ARG A 144 2.14 17.03 -19.64
CA ARG A 144 2.24 15.57 -19.86
C ARG A 144 3.60 15.03 -19.45
N TRP A 145 4.66 15.75 -19.80
CA TRP A 145 6.04 15.41 -19.43
C TRP A 145 6.27 15.49 -17.93
N LEU A 146 5.73 16.50 -17.24
CA LEU A 146 5.82 16.58 -15.78
C LEU A 146 5.10 15.40 -15.11
N GLY A 147 3.92 15.03 -15.60
CA GLY A 147 3.19 13.86 -15.10
C GLY A 147 3.96 12.56 -15.32
N ALA A 148 4.50 12.34 -16.52
CA ALA A 148 5.30 11.16 -16.82
C ALA A 148 6.59 11.11 -15.96
N GLY A 149 7.25 12.26 -15.75
CA GLY A 149 8.41 12.38 -14.88
C GLY A 149 8.10 12.08 -13.42
N ALA A 150 6.97 12.56 -12.88
CA ALA A 150 6.54 12.24 -11.52
C ALA A 150 6.30 10.73 -11.34
N VAL A 151 5.67 10.09 -12.33
CA VAL A 151 5.50 8.62 -12.33
C VAL A 151 6.84 7.90 -12.46
N ALA A 152 7.79 8.41 -13.24
CA ALA A 152 9.13 7.84 -13.33
C ALA A 152 9.85 7.86 -11.97
N VAL A 153 9.79 8.98 -11.23
CA VAL A 153 10.38 9.07 -9.89
C VAL A 153 9.72 8.06 -8.94
N MET A 154 8.39 8.00 -8.93
CA MET A 154 7.65 7.01 -8.12
C MET A 154 7.93 5.55 -8.53
N ALA A 155 8.22 5.29 -9.81
CA ALA A 155 8.57 3.96 -10.30
C ALA A 155 9.96 3.51 -9.83
N LEU A 156 10.87 4.46 -9.63
CA LEU A 156 12.24 4.24 -9.19
C LEU A 156 12.39 4.27 -7.66
N ASP A 157 11.36 4.72 -6.95
CA ASP A 157 11.30 4.67 -5.50
C ASP A 157 11.26 3.22 -5.00
N ASN A 158 12.22 2.86 -4.14
CA ASN A 158 12.40 1.49 -3.66
C ASN A 158 11.19 1.04 -2.83
N LEU A 159 10.73 1.89 -1.92
CA LEU A 159 9.62 1.57 -1.02
C LEU A 159 8.33 1.30 -1.83
N MET A 160 8.04 2.13 -2.83
CA MET A 160 6.92 1.97 -3.75
C MET A 160 7.05 0.70 -4.61
N LEU A 161 8.26 0.33 -5.00
CA LEU A 161 8.48 -0.91 -5.73
C LEU A 161 8.25 -2.13 -4.83
N VAL A 162 8.78 -2.13 -3.61
CA VAL A 162 8.68 -3.22 -2.63
C VAL A 162 7.23 -3.41 -2.18
N HIS A 163 6.57 -2.38 -1.66
CA HIS A 163 5.17 -2.46 -1.22
C HIS A 163 4.21 -2.70 -2.38
N GLY A 164 4.59 -2.33 -3.60
CA GLY A 164 3.87 -2.69 -4.81
C GLY A 164 3.98 -4.15 -5.24
N ARG A 165 4.75 -5.00 -4.54
CA ARG A 165 4.89 -6.42 -4.87
C ARG A 165 4.73 -7.40 -3.72
N ILE A 166 4.71 -6.95 -2.48
CA ILE A 166 4.42 -7.81 -1.32
C ILE A 166 2.97 -7.63 -0.88
N ALA A 167 2.37 -8.63 -0.27
CA ALA A 167 0.96 -8.64 0.15
C ALA A 167 0.72 -7.82 1.44
N THR A 168 1.09 -6.53 1.42
CA THR A 168 0.84 -5.56 2.50
C THR A 168 -0.32 -4.63 2.20
N LEU A 169 -1.00 -4.14 3.25
CA LEU A 169 -2.19 -3.30 3.10
C LEU A 169 -1.87 -1.86 2.63
N ASP A 170 -0.62 -1.42 2.80
CA ASP A 170 -0.17 -0.04 2.58
C ASP A 170 -0.36 0.43 1.14
N ILE A 171 -0.02 -0.41 0.15
CA ILE A 171 -0.13 -0.01 -1.25
C ILE A 171 -1.57 0.24 -1.67
N TYR A 172 -2.53 -0.52 -1.11
CA TYR A 172 -3.95 -0.33 -1.37
C TYR A 172 -4.42 1.02 -0.83
N ALA A 173 -3.97 1.40 0.38
CA ALA A 173 -4.27 2.69 0.98
C ALA A 173 -3.68 3.84 0.16
N VAL A 174 -2.39 3.77 -0.19
CA VAL A 174 -1.69 4.80 -0.97
C VAL A 174 -2.32 4.99 -2.35
N ALA A 175 -2.67 3.89 -3.04
CA ALA A 175 -3.35 3.95 -4.32
C ALA A 175 -4.68 4.71 -4.22
N MET A 176 -5.51 4.37 -3.23
CA MET A 176 -6.80 5.04 -3.03
C MET A 176 -6.64 6.50 -2.59
N MET A 177 -5.62 6.83 -1.80
CA MET A 177 -5.30 8.22 -1.45
C MET A 177 -4.89 9.03 -2.69
N LEU A 178 -4.08 8.46 -3.60
CA LEU A 178 -3.70 9.13 -4.85
C LEU A 178 -4.89 9.29 -5.80
N VAL A 179 -5.77 8.28 -5.89
CA VAL A 179 -7.03 8.37 -6.64
C VAL A 179 -7.89 9.51 -6.08
N ALA A 180 -8.07 9.55 -4.76
CA ALA A 180 -8.81 10.60 -4.08
C ALA A 180 -8.19 11.99 -4.33
N GLY A 181 -6.87 12.13 -4.23
CA GLY A 181 -6.17 13.38 -4.56
C GLY A 181 -6.40 13.81 -6.01
N ALA A 182 -6.29 12.88 -6.96
CA ALA A 182 -6.51 13.15 -8.38
C ALA A 182 -7.96 13.59 -8.68
N LEU A 183 -8.93 13.05 -7.96
CA LEU A 183 -10.34 13.46 -8.02
C LEU A 183 -10.57 14.82 -7.36
N TYR A 184 -9.84 15.11 -6.27
CA TYR A 184 -9.96 16.36 -5.52
C TYR A 184 -9.56 17.57 -6.36
N VAL A 185 -8.39 17.51 -7.00
CA VAL A 185 -7.91 18.59 -7.89
C VAL A 185 -8.83 18.79 -9.11
N ARG A 186 -9.62 17.78 -9.48
CA ARG A 186 -10.64 17.83 -10.53
C ARG A 186 -12.02 18.27 -10.05
N ARG A 187 -12.14 18.71 -8.79
CA ARG A 187 -13.38 19.19 -8.16
C ARG A 187 -14.51 18.14 -8.16
N ARG A 188 -14.18 16.88 -7.82
CA ARG A 188 -15.15 15.76 -7.71
C ARG A 188 -15.33 15.29 -6.25
N PRO A 189 -15.75 16.14 -5.30
CA PRO A 189 -15.65 15.87 -3.87
C PRO A 189 -16.40 14.61 -3.40
N TRP A 190 -17.55 14.29 -3.99
CA TRP A 190 -18.29 13.07 -3.68
C TRP A 190 -17.50 11.80 -4.01
N LEU A 191 -16.78 11.79 -5.14
CA LEU A 191 -15.94 10.67 -5.55
C LEU A 191 -14.65 10.60 -4.72
N VAL A 192 -14.14 11.74 -4.23
CA VAL A 192 -13.00 11.78 -3.31
C VAL A 192 -13.34 11.02 -2.04
N GLY A 193 -14.47 11.35 -1.39
CA GLY A 193 -14.82 10.67 -0.16
C GLY A 193 -15.22 9.21 -0.38
N ALA A 194 -15.85 8.86 -1.51
CA ALA A 194 -16.06 7.46 -1.87
C ALA A 194 -14.73 6.68 -1.99
N ALA A 195 -13.74 7.24 -2.70
CA ALA A 195 -12.42 6.65 -2.83
C ALA A 195 -11.71 6.51 -1.47
N LEU A 196 -11.80 7.53 -0.61
CA LEU A 196 -11.23 7.48 0.74
C LEU A 196 -11.96 6.52 1.67
N GLY A 197 -13.27 6.38 1.57
CA GLY A 197 -14.04 5.39 2.33
C GLY A 197 -13.66 3.96 1.95
N VAL A 198 -13.51 3.68 0.65
CA VAL A 198 -12.98 2.40 0.15
C VAL A 198 -11.54 2.18 0.62
N GLY A 199 -10.67 3.19 0.49
CA GLY A 199 -9.29 3.13 0.98
C GLY A 199 -9.22 2.91 2.50
N ALA A 200 -10.12 3.51 3.26
CA ALA A 200 -10.22 3.33 4.70
C ALA A 200 -10.63 1.91 5.08
N CYS A 201 -11.47 1.24 4.27
CA CYS A 201 -11.76 -0.19 4.42
C CYS A 201 -10.60 -1.10 3.99
N MET A 202 -9.57 -0.59 3.31
CA MET A 202 -8.30 -1.30 3.08
C MET A 202 -7.32 -1.09 4.24
N LYS A 203 -7.17 0.17 4.68
CA LYS A 203 -6.37 0.58 5.84
C LYS A 203 -6.88 1.95 6.32
N VAL A 204 -7.24 2.07 7.60
CA VAL A 204 -7.83 3.30 8.18
C VAL A 204 -6.98 4.56 7.93
N VAL A 205 -5.65 4.39 7.83
CA VAL A 205 -4.67 5.44 7.51
C VAL A 205 -4.98 6.19 6.20
N ALA A 206 -5.74 5.60 5.26
CA ALA A 206 -6.18 6.33 4.06
C ALA A 206 -6.93 7.64 4.39
N LEU A 207 -7.62 7.70 5.53
CA LEU A 207 -8.32 8.90 6.01
C LEU A 207 -7.37 10.05 6.37
N TYR A 208 -6.07 9.81 6.52
CA TYR A 208 -5.09 10.88 6.77
C TYR A 208 -5.01 11.88 5.61
N LEU A 209 -5.45 11.50 4.40
CA LEU A 209 -5.58 12.46 3.32
C LEU A 209 -6.60 13.57 3.66
N LEU A 210 -7.66 13.29 4.43
CA LEU A 210 -8.61 14.32 4.87
C LEU A 210 -7.90 15.41 5.69
N VAL A 211 -6.94 15.03 6.53
CA VAL A 211 -6.12 15.99 7.29
C VAL A 211 -5.29 16.85 6.34
N ALA A 212 -4.65 16.24 5.34
CA ALA A 212 -3.90 16.98 4.32
C ALA A 212 -4.80 17.94 3.51
N LEU A 213 -6.03 17.54 3.18
CA LEU A 213 -7.00 18.39 2.48
C LEU A 213 -7.50 19.55 3.36
N VAL A 214 -7.72 19.31 4.65
CA VAL A 214 -8.03 20.38 5.63
C VAL A 214 -6.89 21.41 5.65
N LEU A 215 -5.64 20.94 5.77
CA LEU A 215 -4.48 21.82 5.76
C LEU A 215 -4.32 22.58 4.43
N TYR A 216 -4.56 21.89 3.31
CA TYR A 216 -4.52 22.49 1.98
C TYR A 216 -5.56 23.60 1.80
N GLU A 217 -6.79 23.41 2.27
CA GLU A 217 -7.83 24.45 2.20
C GLU A 217 -7.66 25.55 3.25
N ALA A 218 -6.97 25.28 4.35
CA ALA A 218 -6.65 26.29 5.36
C ALA A 218 -5.69 27.37 4.82
N VAL A 219 -4.74 27.01 3.94
CA VAL A 219 -3.74 27.97 3.42
C VAL A 219 -4.40 29.15 2.68
N PRO A 220 -5.31 28.95 1.69
CA PRO A 220 -6.03 30.06 1.06
C PRO A 220 -6.99 30.82 1.98
N MET A 221 -7.41 30.24 3.11
CA MET A 221 -8.23 30.95 4.10
C MET A 221 -7.39 31.92 4.92
N LEU A 222 -6.17 31.53 5.29
CA LEU A 222 -5.21 32.38 6.01
C LEU A 222 -4.54 33.41 5.10
N HIS A 223 -4.29 33.03 3.84
CA HIS A 223 -3.64 33.86 2.82
C HIS A 223 -4.52 33.97 1.57
N PRO A 224 -5.62 34.75 1.64
CA PRO A 224 -6.49 34.95 0.49
C PRO A 224 -5.74 35.65 -0.65
N PRO A 225 -5.87 35.15 -1.90
CA PRO A 225 -5.36 35.87 -3.08
C PRO A 225 -5.95 37.28 -3.15
N ALA A 226 -5.17 38.25 -3.66
CA ALA A 226 -5.61 39.64 -3.77
C ALA A 226 -6.96 39.73 -4.50
N GLY A 227 -7.96 40.35 -3.85
CA GLY A 227 -9.30 40.51 -4.40
C GLY A 227 -10.27 39.32 -4.22
N HIS A 228 -9.88 38.25 -3.53
CA HIS A 228 -10.76 37.11 -3.24
C HIS A 228 -10.92 36.89 -1.73
N ARG A 229 -12.07 37.25 -1.16
CA ARG A 229 -12.43 36.84 0.20
C ARG A 229 -13.10 35.47 0.17
N ARG A 230 -12.40 34.43 0.63
CA ARG A 230 -12.99 33.11 0.83
C ARG A 230 -14.07 33.17 1.93
N ARG A 231 -15.19 32.49 1.69
CA ARG A 231 -16.28 32.32 2.65
C ARG A 231 -16.22 30.92 3.23
N LEU A 232 -16.82 30.71 4.42
CA LEU A 232 -16.95 29.36 4.99
C LEU A 232 -17.71 28.40 4.06
N ALA A 233 -18.64 28.93 3.23
CA ALA A 233 -19.32 28.17 2.20
C ALA A 233 -18.38 27.54 1.16
N ASP A 234 -17.17 28.08 0.97
CA ASP A 234 -16.18 27.54 0.04
C ASP A 234 -15.55 26.23 0.55
N LEU A 235 -15.76 25.86 1.82
CA LEU A 235 -15.35 24.58 2.41
C LEU A 235 -16.33 23.44 2.12
N TRP A 236 -17.46 23.69 1.44
CA TRP A 236 -18.42 22.64 1.14
C TRP A 236 -17.79 21.41 0.43
N PRO A 237 -16.80 21.52 -0.49
CA PRO A 237 -16.20 20.35 -1.11
C PRO A 237 -15.50 19.47 -0.08
N LEU A 238 -14.83 20.07 0.90
CA LEU A 238 -14.19 19.35 2.00
C LEU A 238 -15.22 18.67 2.90
N LEU A 239 -16.31 19.37 3.23
CA LEU A 239 -17.42 18.78 4.00
C LEU A 239 -18.06 17.59 3.26
N ALA A 240 -18.25 17.70 1.95
CA ALA A 240 -18.76 16.61 1.12
C ALA A 240 -17.77 15.43 1.07
N CYS A 241 -16.47 15.68 1.01
CA CYS A 241 -15.45 14.62 1.11
C CYS A 241 -15.53 13.91 2.46
N VAL A 242 -15.60 14.64 3.58
CA VAL A 242 -15.69 14.06 4.93
C VAL A 242 -16.97 13.24 5.08
N PHE A 243 -18.11 13.81 4.68
CA PHE A 243 -19.40 13.15 4.75
C PHE A 243 -19.43 11.86 3.93
N THR A 244 -19.02 11.91 2.65
CA THR A 244 -18.99 10.71 1.80
C THR A 244 -17.96 9.69 2.23
N SER A 245 -16.81 10.11 2.77
CA SER A 245 -15.84 9.19 3.36
C SER A 245 -16.45 8.41 4.51
N ALA A 246 -17.16 9.09 5.43
CA ALA A 246 -17.81 8.44 6.55
C ALA A 246 -18.91 7.48 6.09
N VAL A 247 -19.81 7.92 5.19
CA VAL A 247 -20.89 7.08 4.66
C VAL A 247 -20.35 5.85 3.95
N CYS A 248 -19.37 6.02 3.05
CA CYS A 248 -18.79 4.90 2.32
C CYS A 248 -17.98 3.97 3.23
N PHE A 249 -17.18 4.52 4.16
CA PHE A 249 -16.40 3.72 5.11
C PHE A 249 -17.30 2.88 6.01
N PHE A 250 -18.26 3.50 6.73
CA PHE A 250 -19.11 2.74 7.65
C PHE A 250 -20.09 1.83 6.92
N GLY A 251 -20.60 2.23 5.75
CA GLY A 251 -21.48 1.39 4.93
C GLY A 251 -20.76 0.15 4.39
N LEU A 252 -19.53 0.32 3.88
CA LEU A 252 -18.73 -0.80 3.38
C LEU A 252 -18.19 -1.66 4.51
N LEU A 253 -17.73 -1.06 5.62
CA LEU A 253 -17.29 -1.80 6.80
C LEU A 253 -18.44 -2.63 7.39
N TRP A 254 -19.65 -2.10 7.43
CA TRP A 254 -20.84 -2.85 7.85
C TRP A 254 -21.08 -4.07 6.95
N ALA A 255 -21.01 -3.88 5.62
CA ALA A 255 -21.16 -4.98 4.67
C ALA A 255 -20.04 -6.03 4.84
N LEU A 256 -18.80 -5.60 5.05
CA LEU A 256 -17.67 -6.49 5.33
C LEU A 256 -17.87 -7.25 6.65
N ASP A 257 -18.31 -6.58 7.71
CA ASP A 257 -18.60 -7.20 9.01
C ASP A 257 -19.74 -8.23 8.93
N LEU A 258 -20.63 -8.13 7.93
CA LEU A 258 -21.67 -9.13 7.67
C LEU A 258 -21.15 -10.31 6.82
N LEU A 259 -20.36 -10.02 5.78
CA LEU A 259 -19.89 -11.02 4.81
C LEU A 259 -18.68 -11.80 5.30
N VAL A 260 -17.73 -11.11 5.92
CA VAL A 260 -16.47 -11.63 6.47
C VAL A 260 -16.27 -10.99 7.85
N PRO A 261 -17.00 -11.47 8.88
CA PRO A 261 -16.95 -10.87 10.20
C PRO A 261 -15.53 -10.85 10.75
N ALA A 262 -15.09 -9.69 11.24
CA ALA A 262 -13.80 -9.58 11.92
C ALA A 262 -13.86 -10.27 13.28
N PHE A 263 -12.78 -10.94 13.64
CA PHE A 263 -12.63 -11.73 14.87
C PHE A 263 -11.30 -11.35 15.50
N ASP A 264 -11.33 -10.93 16.77
CA ASP A 264 -10.12 -10.67 17.56
C ASP A 264 -9.72 -11.96 18.30
N PRO A 265 -8.61 -12.63 17.91
CA PRO A 265 -8.18 -13.85 18.56
C PRO A 265 -7.70 -13.65 19.99
N GLY A 266 -7.28 -12.43 20.35
CA GLY A 266 -6.80 -12.10 21.69
C GLY A 266 -7.93 -12.02 22.72
N THR A 267 -9.09 -11.51 22.32
CA THR A 267 -10.27 -11.37 23.20
C THR A 267 -11.39 -12.37 22.91
N GLY A 268 -11.32 -13.06 21.76
CA GLY A 268 -12.39 -13.93 21.26
C GLY A 268 -13.61 -13.15 20.75
N LYS A 269 -13.52 -11.82 20.61
CA LYS A 269 -14.64 -10.96 20.23
C LYS A 269 -14.89 -11.02 18.72
N LEU A 270 -16.16 -11.12 18.35
CA LEU A 270 -16.64 -11.11 16.97
C LEU A 270 -17.32 -9.76 16.66
N TYR A 271 -16.98 -9.15 15.53
CA TYR A 271 -17.55 -7.91 15.02
C TYR A 271 -18.48 -8.21 13.84
N ALA A 272 -19.64 -8.81 14.11
CA ALA A 272 -20.61 -9.21 13.09
C ALA A 272 -21.66 -8.12 12.85
N GLY A 273 -21.53 -7.37 11.75
CA GLY A 273 -22.40 -6.24 11.40
C GLY A 273 -22.32 -5.02 12.33
N SER A 274 -21.21 -4.84 13.07
CA SER A 274 -21.06 -3.81 14.10
C SER A 274 -19.91 -2.83 13.76
N PRO A 275 -20.04 -2.01 12.70
CA PRO A 275 -18.94 -1.25 12.10
C PRO A 275 -18.38 -0.18 13.05
N PHE A 276 -19.22 0.44 13.87
CA PHE A 276 -18.76 1.44 14.86
C PHE A 276 -17.96 0.79 15.99
N THR A 277 -18.38 -0.40 16.42
CA THR A 277 -17.70 -1.15 17.48
C THR A 277 -16.38 -1.73 16.98
N HIS A 278 -16.37 -2.20 15.73
CA HIS A 278 -15.17 -2.65 15.03
C HIS A 278 -14.18 -1.49 14.85
N PHE A 279 -14.64 -0.35 14.33
CA PHE A 279 -13.81 0.85 14.20
C PHE A 279 -13.27 1.34 15.54
N SER A 280 -14.09 1.36 16.59
CA SER A 280 -13.63 1.69 17.93
C SER A 280 -12.53 0.74 18.39
N HIS A 281 -12.65 -0.56 18.13
CA HIS A 281 -11.61 -1.53 18.46
C HIS A 281 -10.30 -1.23 17.72
N MET A 282 -10.34 -0.96 16.41
CA MET A 282 -9.15 -0.62 15.63
C MET A 282 -8.41 0.59 16.21
N ILE A 283 -9.14 1.67 16.54
CA ILE A 283 -8.55 2.89 17.10
C ILE A 283 -8.01 2.64 18.52
N THR A 284 -8.77 1.94 19.37
CA THR A 284 -8.32 1.62 20.74
C THR A 284 -7.12 0.69 20.73
N TYR A 285 -7.11 -0.33 19.86
CA TYR A 285 -5.99 -1.23 19.68
C TYR A 285 -4.73 -0.43 19.32
N ALA A 286 -4.81 0.40 18.27
CA ALA A 286 -3.68 1.23 17.82
C ALA A 286 -3.19 2.20 18.91
N ALA A 287 -4.09 2.83 19.65
CA ALA A 287 -3.74 3.72 20.76
C ALA A 287 -3.16 2.98 21.99
N SER A 288 -3.43 1.68 22.12
CA SER A 288 -2.95 0.86 23.23
C SER A 288 -1.53 0.30 23.01
N LEU A 289 -1.02 0.36 21.76
CA LEU A 289 0.33 -0.11 21.44
C LEU A 289 1.37 0.73 22.17
N LYS A 290 2.19 0.07 22.99
CA LYS A 290 3.28 0.69 23.74
C LYS A 290 4.62 0.19 23.23
N THR A 291 5.59 1.08 23.17
CA THR A 291 6.99 0.67 22.98
C THR A 291 7.40 -0.18 24.18
N THR A 292 7.88 -1.39 23.92
CA THR A 292 8.46 -2.25 24.96
C THR A 292 9.81 -1.67 25.36
N PRO A 293 10.06 -1.37 26.65
CA PRO A 293 11.39 -1.02 27.12
C PRO A 293 12.38 -2.13 26.75
N HIS A 294 13.53 -1.77 26.18
CA HIS A 294 14.55 -2.72 25.71
C HIS A 294 14.07 -3.73 24.66
N ALA A 295 13.11 -3.34 23.81
CA ALA A 295 12.65 -4.17 22.71
C ALA A 295 13.82 -4.68 21.83
N HIS A 296 13.97 -5.99 21.75
CA HIS A 296 14.88 -6.65 20.80
C HIS A 296 14.19 -6.82 19.43
N GLY A 297 14.95 -6.98 18.35
CA GLY A 297 14.42 -7.09 16.98
C GLY A 297 14.23 -5.73 16.30
N ILE A 298 13.19 -5.55 15.50
CA ILE A 298 12.98 -4.38 14.61
C ILE A 298 12.41 -3.11 15.29
N ALA A 299 12.09 -3.17 16.59
CA ALA A 299 11.41 -2.06 17.27
C ALA A 299 12.29 -0.80 17.41
N SER A 300 11.85 0.34 16.87
CA SER A 300 12.55 1.62 16.91
C SER A 300 11.74 2.69 17.64
N THR A 301 12.42 3.62 18.32
CA THR A 301 11.78 4.88 18.74
C THR A 301 11.49 5.78 17.55
N ALA A 302 10.62 6.79 17.71
CA ALA A 302 10.30 7.73 16.64
C ALA A 302 11.54 8.42 16.06
N TRP A 303 12.51 8.78 16.91
CA TRP A 303 13.76 9.42 16.48
C TRP A 303 14.70 8.46 15.78
N GLN A 304 14.81 7.22 16.26
CA GLN A 304 15.60 6.19 15.60
C GLN A 304 15.05 5.86 14.21
N TRP A 305 13.73 5.85 14.06
CA TRP A 305 13.07 5.65 12.78
C TRP A 305 13.28 6.86 11.84
N LEU A 306 13.14 8.09 12.33
CA LEU A 306 13.33 9.30 11.52
C LEU A 306 14.78 9.50 11.05
N LEU A 307 15.75 9.07 11.86
CA LEU A 307 17.19 9.19 11.58
C LEU A 307 17.82 7.90 11.03
N ASP A 308 16.98 6.92 10.67
CA ASP A 308 17.40 5.63 10.11
C ASP A 308 18.43 4.86 10.95
N GLN A 309 18.42 5.07 12.27
CA GLN A 309 19.36 4.44 13.19
C GLN A 309 19.06 2.96 13.42
N LYS A 310 17.87 2.52 13.01
CA LYS A 310 17.44 1.13 13.16
C LYS A 310 16.60 0.72 11.94
N PRO A 311 17.21 -0.03 11.00
CA PRO A 311 16.49 -0.51 9.84
C PRO A 311 15.41 -1.52 10.21
N ILE A 312 14.38 -1.62 9.37
CA ILE A 312 13.32 -2.61 9.49
C ILE A 312 13.69 -3.85 8.67
N ASP A 313 13.73 -5.03 9.28
CA ASP A 313 13.98 -6.27 8.54
C ASP A 313 12.71 -6.70 7.79
N TYR A 314 12.76 -6.70 6.45
CA TYR A 314 11.66 -7.17 5.59
C TYR A 314 11.75 -8.68 5.35
N ALA A 315 12.95 -9.18 5.07
CA ALA A 315 13.21 -10.61 4.93
C ALA A 315 14.67 -10.94 5.23
N ARG A 316 14.89 -11.98 6.02
CA ARG A 316 16.23 -12.50 6.30
C ARG A 316 16.26 -14.00 6.05
N VAL A 317 17.09 -14.42 5.12
CA VAL A 317 17.42 -15.84 4.89
C VAL A 317 18.84 -16.06 5.36
N ALA A 318 19.03 -17.00 6.27
CA ALA A 318 20.34 -17.35 6.80
C ALA A 318 20.68 -18.81 6.57
N VAL A 319 21.93 -19.07 6.20
CA VAL A 319 22.53 -20.39 6.14
C VAL A 319 23.14 -20.68 7.51
N ASN A 320 22.64 -21.73 8.14
CA ASN A 320 23.15 -22.22 9.41
C ASN A 320 24.23 -23.29 9.14
N GLU A 321 25.46 -23.06 9.60
CA GLU A 321 26.46 -24.12 9.70
C GLU A 321 26.12 -24.99 10.90
N ILE A 322 25.84 -26.27 10.65
CA ILE A 322 25.47 -27.23 11.69
C ILE A 322 26.62 -28.23 11.87
N VAL A 323 27.21 -28.24 13.06
CA VAL A 323 28.23 -29.23 13.45
C VAL A 323 27.67 -30.08 14.58
N ARG A 324 27.60 -31.40 14.38
CA ARG A 324 27.02 -32.38 15.33
C ARG A 324 25.58 -32.05 15.76
N GLY A 325 24.76 -31.59 14.82
CA GLY A 325 23.34 -31.28 15.06
C GLY A 325 23.08 -29.97 15.82
N LYS A 326 24.13 -29.17 16.10
CA LYS A 326 24.01 -27.83 16.67
C LYS A 326 24.45 -26.78 15.66
N THR A 327 23.66 -25.72 15.52
CA THR A 327 24.04 -24.55 14.74
C THR A 327 25.25 -23.88 15.40
N VAL A 328 26.41 -23.93 14.74
CA VAL A 328 27.67 -23.33 15.21
C VAL A 328 27.91 -21.94 14.61
N ALA A 329 27.35 -21.66 13.43
CA ALA A 329 27.36 -20.34 12.81
C ALA A 329 26.08 -20.12 12.01
N SER A 330 25.66 -18.88 11.85
CA SER A 330 24.52 -18.49 11.02
C SER A 330 24.91 -17.28 10.18
N HIS A 331 24.97 -17.45 8.88
CA HIS A 331 25.37 -16.42 7.92
C HIS A 331 24.14 -16.00 7.11
N ALA A 332 23.77 -14.72 7.18
CA ALA A 332 22.69 -14.21 6.34
C ALA A 332 23.14 -14.24 4.87
N THR A 333 22.44 -14.99 4.03
CA THR A 333 22.65 -15.00 2.58
C THR A 333 21.75 -14.01 1.85
N ILE A 334 20.61 -13.67 2.44
CA ILE A 334 19.72 -12.60 1.98
C ILE A 334 19.29 -11.80 3.22
N ASP A 335 19.47 -10.48 3.20
CA ASP A 335 19.08 -9.59 4.29
C ASP A 335 18.48 -8.31 3.68
N PHE A 336 17.16 -8.34 3.47
CA PHE A 336 16.39 -7.22 2.96
C PHE A 336 15.96 -6.33 4.11
N ARG A 337 16.51 -5.12 4.13
CA ARG A 337 16.23 -4.10 5.15
C ARG A 337 15.58 -2.88 4.51
N GLY A 338 14.57 -2.35 5.18
CA GLY A 338 13.94 -1.08 4.86
C GLY A 338 14.64 0.04 5.64
N GLU A 339 15.18 0.99 4.89
CA GLU A 339 15.83 2.22 5.36
C GLU A 339 15.05 3.42 4.79
N MET A 340 14.73 4.41 5.63
CA MET A 340 13.94 5.58 5.25
C MET A 340 14.76 6.61 4.44
N THR A 341 16.09 6.61 4.57
CA THR A 341 17.02 7.52 3.91
C THR A 341 18.31 6.76 3.53
N PRO A 342 18.35 6.13 2.34
CA PRO A 342 19.53 5.41 1.86
C PRO A 342 20.70 6.33 1.48
#